data_AF-A0A127E5V2-F1
#
_entry.id   AF-A0A127E5V2-F1
#
_cell.length_a   1.000
_cell.length_b   1.000
_cell.length_c   1.000
_cell.angle_alpha   90.00
_cell.angle_beta   90.00
_cell.angle_gamma   90.00
#
_symmetry.space_group_name_H-M   'P 1'
#
loop_
_entity.id
_entity.type
_entity.pdbx_description
1 polymer ?
#
loop_
_entity_poly.entity_id
_entity_poly.type
_entity_poly.pdbx_seq_one_letter_code
_entity_poly.pdbx_strand_id
1 'polypeptide(L)'
;MYSFCISLLFSGDFWYSSSTSSWDTIRIPQDLAAMGFDNQPIAQALTISTINQPIKELEYKSITMIIKLINGDELIAQTVELSYTILSI
;
A
#
# COMPACT_ATOMS: atom_id res chain seq x y z
N MET A 1 -1.36 6.45 13.54
CA MET A 1 -0.60 5.62 12.58
C MET A 1 -0.83 6.00 11.11
N TYR A 2 -1.86 6.78 10.76
CA TYR A 2 -2.04 7.35 9.41
C TYR A 2 -1.30 8.67 9.16
N SER A 3 -0.77 9.31 10.22
CA SER A 3 -0.25 10.68 10.14
C SER A 3 1.13 10.81 9.48
N PHE A 4 1.90 9.73 9.34
CA PHE A 4 3.29 9.79 8.87
C PHE A 4 3.43 9.47 7.37
N CYS A 5 2.52 8.66 6.81
CA CYS A 5 2.56 8.30 5.39
C CYS A 5 1.99 9.41 4.48
N ILE A 6 0.99 10.16 4.98
CA ILE A 6 0.34 11.26 4.27
C ILE A 6 1.22 12.52 4.23
N SER A 7 2.08 12.73 5.23
CA SER A 7 3.00 13.89 5.25
C SER A 7 4.04 13.88 4.12
N LEU A 8 4.28 12.75 3.46
CA LEU A 8 5.10 12.65 2.25
C LEU A 8 4.35 12.96 0.95
N LEU A 9 3.01 12.99 0.99
CA LEU A 9 2.15 13.20 -0.18
C LEU A 9 1.58 14.63 -0.29
N PHE A 10 1.62 15.42 0.80
CA PHE A 10 1.01 16.76 0.85
C PHE A 10 1.98 17.91 1.14
N SER A 11 3.26 17.66 1.43
CA SER A 11 4.26 18.70 1.29
C SER A 11 4.48 18.91 -0.20
N GLY A 12 3.94 20.01 -0.74
CA GLY A 12 4.16 20.50 -2.10
C GLY A 12 5.63 20.84 -2.43
N ASP A 13 6.57 20.28 -1.68
CA ASP A 13 8.01 20.51 -1.74
C ASP A 13 8.75 19.35 -2.43
N PHE A 14 8.06 18.25 -2.79
CA PHE A 14 8.66 17.25 -3.70
C PHE A 14 8.77 17.77 -5.14
N TRP A 15 7.98 18.80 -5.48
CA TRP A 15 7.99 19.44 -6.80
C TRP A 15 8.45 20.89 -6.66
N TYR A 16 9.77 21.08 -6.68
CA TYR A 16 10.47 22.35 -6.91
C TYR A 16 10.12 23.52 -5.97
N SER A 17 10.95 23.75 -4.95
CA SER A 17 11.28 25.11 -4.48
C SER A 17 12.52 25.15 -3.58
N SER A 18 13.35 26.16 -3.82
CA SER A 18 14.52 26.62 -3.07
C SER A 18 14.35 26.65 -1.55
N SER A 19 14.63 25.53 -0.88
CA SER A 19 14.85 25.49 0.57
C SER A 19 15.99 24.52 0.90
N THR A 20 16.89 24.90 1.79
CA THR A 20 18.14 24.17 2.07
C THR A 20 17.89 22.96 2.98
N SER A 21 17.22 21.93 2.47
CA SER A 21 17.08 20.62 3.10
C SER A 21 17.94 19.59 2.34
N SER A 22 18.61 18.69 3.06
CA SER A 22 19.47 17.66 2.44
C SER A 22 18.70 16.66 1.58
N TRP A 23 17.37 16.67 1.63
CA TRP A 23 16.50 15.74 0.92
C TRP A 23 16.14 16.24 -0.49
N ASP A 24 16.27 17.54 -0.75
CA ASP A 24 15.93 18.19 -2.03
C ASP A 24 16.88 17.79 -3.17
N THR A 25 17.95 17.05 -2.87
CA THR A 25 18.97 16.61 -3.82
C THR A 25 18.87 15.12 -4.20
N ILE A 26 18.00 14.34 -3.58
CA ILE A 26 17.88 12.90 -3.84
C ILE A 26 16.90 12.66 -4.99
N ARG A 27 17.35 12.02 -6.07
CA ARG A 27 16.52 11.69 -7.23
C ARG A 27 15.87 10.32 -7.06
N ILE A 28 14.55 10.26 -7.31
CA ILE A 28 13.80 9.00 -7.39
C ILE A 28 13.55 8.69 -8.88
N PRO A 29 13.88 7.48 -9.38
CA PRO A 29 14.42 6.32 -8.64
C PRO A 29 15.96 6.20 -8.63
N GLN A 30 16.71 7.13 -9.24
CA GLN A 30 18.14 6.95 -9.56
C GLN A 30 19.06 6.87 -8.33
N ASP A 31 18.79 7.69 -7.31
CA ASP A 31 19.59 7.73 -6.08
C ASP A 31 18.93 6.92 -4.96
N LEU A 32 17.59 6.83 -4.98
CA LEU A 32 16.81 6.02 -4.06
C LEU A 32 15.57 5.45 -4.78
N ALA A 33 15.44 4.13 -4.82
CA ALA A 33 14.22 3.49 -5.27
C ALA A 33 13.21 3.46 -4.11
N ALA A 34 11.97 3.84 -4.41
CA ALA A 34 10.85 3.77 -3.48
C ALA A 34 9.75 2.88 -4.04
N MET A 35 9.11 2.10 -3.17
CA MET A 35 7.97 1.26 -3.50
C MET A 35 6.85 1.53 -2.50
N GLY A 36 5.63 1.72 -3.01
CA GLY A 36 4.41 1.86 -2.22
C GLY A 36 3.83 0.52 -1.75
N PHE A 37 2.74 0.61 -1.01
CA PHE A 37 1.95 -0.53 -0.54
C PHE A 37 0.46 -0.31 -0.88
N ASP A 38 -0.33 -1.39 -0.86
CA ASP A 38 -1.79 -1.45 -1.10
C ASP A 38 -2.32 -1.17 -2.52
N ASN A 39 -1.52 -0.65 -3.46
CA ASN A 39 -2.00 -0.20 -4.79
C ASN A 39 -3.26 0.69 -4.69
N GLN A 40 -3.26 1.64 -3.75
CA GLN A 40 -4.33 2.62 -3.62
C GLN A 40 -4.41 3.52 -4.87
N PRO A 41 -5.55 4.19 -5.13
CA PRO A 41 -5.73 5.06 -6.30
C PRO A 41 -4.62 6.10 -6.48
N ILE A 42 -4.01 6.57 -5.39
CA ILE A 42 -2.89 7.52 -5.44
C ILE A 42 -1.61 6.94 -6.04
N ALA A 43 -1.36 5.63 -5.87
CA ALA A 43 -0.22 4.96 -6.49
C ALA A 43 -0.34 4.97 -8.02
N GLN A 44 -1.56 4.83 -8.55
CA GLN A 44 -1.83 4.92 -9.98
C GLN A 44 -1.75 6.38 -10.47
N ALA A 45 -2.31 7.33 -9.71
CA ALA A 45 -2.27 8.74 -10.08
C ALA A 45 -0.85 9.32 -10.14
N LEU A 46 0.06 8.81 -9.32
CA LEU A 46 1.46 9.25 -9.23
C LEU A 46 2.44 8.30 -9.91
N THR A 47 1.97 7.22 -10.54
CA THR A 47 2.81 6.21 -11.21
C THR A 47 3.88 5.62 -10.28
N ILE A 48 3.49 5.30 -9.05
CA ILE A 48 4.37 4.73 -8.01
C ILE A 48 4.33 3.20 -8.11
N SER A 49 5.50 2.57 -8.29
CA SER A 49 5.66 1.12 -8.14
C SER A 49 5.17 0.66 -6.76
N THR A 50 4.34 -0.39 -6.67
CA THR A 50 3.61 -0.72 -5.44
C THR A 50 3.29 -2.22 -5.34
N ILE A 51 2.88 -2.67 -4.14
CA ILE A 51 2.33 -4.02 -3.93
C ILE A 51 0.81 -3.98 -4.10
N ASN A 52 0.30 -4.76 -5.04
CA ASN A 52 -1.12 -4.96 -5.24
C ASN A 52 -1.65 -6.08 -4.34
N GLN A 53 -2.43 -5.68 -3.35
CA GLN A 53 -3.10 -6.57 -2.42
C GLN A 53 -4.43 -7.09 -3.02
N PRO A 54 -4.78 -8.38 -2.83
CA PRO A 54 -6.03 -8.94 -3.34
C PRO A 54 -7.22 -8.57 -2.44
N ILE A 55 -7.49 -7.27 -2.27
CA ILE A 55 -8.43 -6.74 -1.26
C ILE A 55 -9.82 -7.37 -1.37
N LYS A 56 -10.36 -7.56 -2.59
CA LYS A 56 -11.68 -8.20 -2.79
C LYS A 56 -11.73 -9.65 -2.31
N GLU A 57 -10.67 -10.42 -2.52
CA GLU A 57 -10.62 -11.81 -2.07
C GLU A 57 -10.44 -11.88 -0.55
N LEU A 58 -9.62 -10.97 0.00
CA LEU A 58 -9.43 -10.82 1.44
C LEU A 58 -10.77 -10.49 2.12
N GLU A 59 -11.52 -9.53 1.61
CA GLU A 59 -12.87 -9.18 2.08
C GLU A 59 -13.79 -10.40 2.06
N TYR A 60 -13.91 -11.06 0.91
CA TYR A 60 -14.79 -12.20 0.73
C TYR A 60 -14.48 -13.35 1.69
N LYS A 61 -13.21 -13.75 1.78
CA LYS A 61 -12.79 -14.85 2.66
C LYS A 61 -12.94 -14.50 4.13
N SER A 62 -12.61 -13.27 4.52
CA SER A 62 -12.74 -12.81 5.92
C SER A 62 -14.20 -12.88 6.37
N ILE A 63 -15.12 -12.31 5.60
CA ILE A 63 -16.55 -12.35 5.92
C ILE A 63 -17.09 -13.78 5.91
N THR A 64 -16.66 -14.61 4.96
CA THR A 64 -17.06 -16.02 4.90
C THR A 64 -16.62 -16.78 6.15
N MET A 65 -15.40 -16.56 6.64
CA MET A 65 -14.91 -17.18 7.87
C MET A 65 -15.70 -16.70 9.09
N ILE A 66 -16.02 -15.40 9.17
CA ILE A 66 -16.82 -14.85 10.26
C ILE A 66 -18.22 -15.48 10.28
N ILE A 67 -18.88 -15.60 9.12
CA ILE A 67 -20.21 -16.22 9.03
C ILE A 67 -20.19 -17.68 9.49
N LYS A 68 -19.17 -18.44 9.09
CA LYS A 68 -18.96 -19.83 9.55
C LYS A 68 -18.87 -19.92 11.07
N LEU A 69 -18.03 -19.07 11.67
CA LEU A 69 -17.89 -19.01 13.13
C LEU A 69 -19.21 -18.66 13.84
N ILE A 70 -19.98 -17.69 13.29
CA ILE A 70 -21.30 -17.31 13.83
C ILE A 70 -22.27 -18.49 13.81
N ASN A 71 -22.21 -19.32 12.76
CA ASN A 71 -23.06 -20.50 12.63
C ASN A 71 -22.60 -21.70 13.47
N GLY A 72 -21.44 -21.60 14.13
CA GLY A 72 -20.83 -22.70 14.88
C GLY A 72 -20.10 -23.71 13.99
N ASP A 73 -19.83 -23.37 12.73
CA ASP A 73 -19.03 -24.20 11.83
C ASP A 73 -17.55 -24.16 12.24
N GLU A 74 -16.86 -25.29 12.11
CA GLU A 74 -15.41 -25.33 12.25
C GLU A 74 -14.70 -24.73 11.01
N LEU A 75 -13.65 -23.95 11.27
CA LEU A 75 -12.80 -23.41 10.21
C LEU A 75 -11.77 -24.45 9.77
N ILE A 76 -11.67 -24.69 8.46
CA ILE A 76 -10.68 -25.59 7.85
C ILE A 76 -9.24 -25.10 8.12
N ALA A 77 -9.05 -23.77 8.16
CA ALA A 77 -7.77 -23.14 8.50
C ALA A 77 -8.03 -21.88 9.33
N GLN A 78 -7.20 -21.66 10.35
CA GLN A 78 -7.26 -20.46 11.19
C GLN A 78 -6.49 -19.28 10.58
N THR A 79 -5.59 -19.56 9.63
CA THR A 79 -4.82 -18.55 8.88
C THR A 79 -4.91 -18.89 7.41
N VAL A 80 -5.27 -17.89 6.60
CA VAL A 80 -5.33 -18.00 5.14
C VAL A 80 -4.45 -16.92 4.57
N GLU A 81 -3.41 -17.31 3.86
CA GLU A 81 -2.54 -16.40 3.13
C GLU A 81 -3.03 -16.25 1.69
N LEU A 82 -3.07 -15.01 1.19
CA LEU A 82 -3.51 -14.70 -0.18
C LEU A 82 -2.34 -14.15 -0.99
N SER A 83 -2.30 -14.54 -2.25
CA SER A 83 -1.26 -14.09 -3.17
C SER A 83 -1.39 -12.61 -3.47
N TYR A 84 -0.31 -11.86 -3.28
CA TYR A 84 -0.17 -10.49 -3.74
C TYR A 84 0.72 -10.43 -4.99
N THR A 85 0.69 -9.31 -5.70
CA THR A 85 1.57 -9.07 -6.86
C THR A 85 2.33 -7.75 -6.71
N ILE A 86 3.51 -7.67 -7.31
CA ILE A 86 4.25 -6.42 -7.43
C ILE A 86 3.86 -5.75 -8.75
N LEU A 87 3.46 -4.49 -8.68
CA LEU A 87 3.25 -3.63 -9.84
C LEU A 87 4.46 -2.71 -9.96
N SER A 88 5.35 -3.04 -10.90
CA SER A 88 6.46 -2.18 -11.28
C SER A 88 6.01 -1.29 -12.44
N ILE A 89 6.03 0.01 -12.22
CA ILE A 89 5.65 1.06 -13.20
C ILE A 89 6.84 1.95 -13.46
#